data_AF-A0A837HWS1-F1
#
_entry.id   AF-A0A837HWS1-F1
#
_cell.length_a   1.000
_cell.length_b   1.000
_cell.length_c   1.000
_cell.angle_alpha   90.00
_cell.angle_beta   90.00
_cell.angle_gamma   90.00
#
_symmetry.space_group_name_H-M   'P 1'
#
loop_
_entity.id
_entity.type
_entity.pdbx_description
1 polymer ?
#
loop_
_entity_poly.entity_id
_entity_poly.type
_entity_poly.pdbx_seq_one_letter_code
_entity_poly.pdbx_strand_id
1 'polypeptide(L)'
;MGWTRKFFDQWEWYHKPVSPMEETLLLPEHINQALSLISRRLGVKFPPQEKTWKVIDGYLYFTDKYWKLFLQIGIFLLPFRFFQQLPKAKYDWLNEVLPSYQKKIDDLRKINLDNYKGKELIELLKDTVKTEGKLMAESVYTVLYAIFSEISLKIAYWVLIKDKNPLNYHELLIGYPDRGIKSDIRLWEIAQIKNKIEQDKLLHEWLEEYGYRIQDKDISYPTLGENIETVKTLLNIYKDSPNPQERVKISQTRREARERYVKENLLPFTEFIFTKIKGSAQEYAQIRNSRPYYYQGNQIIRKILLILAGRIPKFNEPKDIFFLYLDELEIALNGGEVKKLKEEIVKRKILYEKRLSEEPQLIKNE
;
A
#
# COMPACT_ATOMS: atom_id res chain seq x y z
N MET A 1 10.13 -5.94 26.50
CA MET A 1 9.58 -4.75 25.80
C MET A 1 8.49 -5.27 24.89
N GLY A 2 7.22 -4.91 25.12
CA GLY A 2 6.10 -5.56 24.42
C GLY A 2 6.07 -5.20 22.94
N TRP A 3 5.49 -6.12 22.18
CA TRP A 3 5.29 -6.00 20.74
C TRP A 3 3.80 -6.10 20.47
N THR A 4 3.29 -5.24 19.59
CA THR A 4 1.86 -5.16 19.29
C THR A 4 1.60 -5.13 17.80
N ARG A 5 0.51 -5.79 17.39
CA ARG A 5 -0.06 -5.75 16.04
C ARG A 5 -1.35 -4.97 15.93
N LYS A 6 -1.81 -4.31 17.00
CA LYS A 6 -3.08 -3.54 17.04
C LYS A 6 -3.23 -2.52 15.90
N PHE A 7 -2.11 -1.99 15.39
CA PHE A 7 -2.14 -1.09 14.25
C PHE A 7 -2.48 -1.83 12.95
N PHE A 8 -1.97 -3.05 12.77
CA PHE A 8 -2.16 -3.82 11.54
C PHE A 8 -3.58 -4.38 11.40
N ASP A 9 -4.29 -4.67 12.49
CA ASP A 9 -5.69 -5.15 12.41
C ASP A 9 -6.63 -4.16 11.72
N GLN A 10 -6.26 -2.88 11.69
CA GLN A 10 -7.03 -1.80 11.05
C GLN A 10 -6.40 -1.26 9.76
N TRP A 11 -5.20 -1.73 9.41
CA TRP A 11 -4.50 -1.25 8.21
C TRP A 11 -4.87 -2.15 7.03
N GLU A 12 -4.39 -1.82 5.84
CA GLU A 12 -4.69 -2.58 4.62
C GLU A 12 -3.60 -3.61 4.29
N TRP A 13 -2.44 -3.55 4.97
CA TRP A 13 -1.19 -4.22 4.55
C TRP A 13 -0.54 -4.98 5.70
N TYR A 14 0.19 -6.06 5.36
CA TYR A 14 1.00 -6.85 6.28
C TYR A 14 0.19 -7.59 7.37
N HIS A 15 -1.04 -7.99 7.05
CA HIS A 15 -1.85 -8.88 7.89
C HIS A 15 -1.32 -10.31 7.91
N LYS A 16 -0.72 -10.73 6.79
CA LYS A 16 -0.12 -12.04 6.60
C LYS A 16 1.35 -12.06 7.03
N PRO A 17 1.94 -13.24 7.26
CA PRO A 17 3.38 -13.38 7.39
C PRO A 17 4.07 -12.83 6.13
N VAL A 18 5.24 -12.22 6.32
CA VAL A 18 6.10 -11.71 5.27
C VAL A 18 7.19 -12.71 4.92
N SER A 19 7.54 -12.76 3.65
CA SER A 19 8.62 -13.55 3.11
C SER A 19 9.99 -13.00 3.58
N PRO A 20 11.01 -13.86 3.70
CA PRO A 20 12.39 -13.45 4.03
C PRO A 20 12.93 -12.30 3.16
N MET A 21 12.60 -12.31 1.87
CA MET A 21 13.02 -11.25 0.96
C MET A 21 12.28 -9.94 1.25
N GLU A 22 10.96 -9.97 1.48
CA GLU A 22 10.21 -8.76 1.91
C GLU A 22 10.76 -8.20 3.23
N GLU A 23 11.07 -9.07 4.20
CA GLU A 23 11.62 -8.74 5.52
C GLU A 23 12.96 -8.00 5.44
N THR A 24 13.86 -8.44 4.57
CA THR A 24 15.24 -7.91 4.51
C THR A 24 15.47 -6.88 3.42
N LEU A 25 14.66 -6.87 2.37
CA LEU A 25 14.81 -5.94 1.25
C LEU A 25 13.87 -4.74 1.35
N LEU A 26 12.54 -4.95 1.37
CA LEU A 26 11.56 -3.86 1.24
C LEU A 26 11.18 -3.23 2.58
N LEU A 27 10.84 -4.05 3.57
CA LEU A 27 10.33 -3.55 4.85
C LEU A 27 11.26 -2.55 5.54
N PRO A 28 12.60 -2.75 5.58
CA PRO A 28 13.50 -1.79 6.19
C PRO A 28 13.45 -0.43 5.51
N GLU A 29 13.49 -0.40 4.17
CA GLU A 29 13.40 0.84 3.41
C GLU A 29 12.04 1.52 3.56
N HIS A 30 10.95 0.76 3.47
CA HIS A 30 9.59 1.28 3.63
C HIS A 30 9.38 1.95 4.99
N ILE A 31 9.74 1.26 6.08
CA ILE A 31 9.49 1.75 7.43
C ILE A 31 10.47 2.88 7.77
N ASN A 32 11.77 2.73 7.48
CA ASN A 32 12.76 3.73 7.85
C ASN A 32 12.52 5.06 7.11
N GLN A 33 12.16 5.01 5.84
CA GLN A 33 11.84 6.23 5.10
C GLN A 33 10.55 6.88 5.61
N ALA A 34 9.52 6.10 5.94
CA ALA A 34 8.28 6.64 6.52
C ALA A 34 8.52 7.33 7.86
N LEU A 35 9.23 6.66 8.78
CA LEU A 35 9.56 7.20 10.10
C LEU A 35 10.45 8.45 9.99
N SER A 36 11.44 8.43 9.09
CA SER A 36 12.32 9.58 8.83
C SER A 36 11.54 10.77 8.28
N LEU A 37 10.62 10.54 7.32
CA LEU A 37 9.78 11.58 6.75
C LEU A 37 8.86 12.21 7.80
N ILE A 38 8.17 11.39 8.60
CA ILE A 38 7.30 11.85 9.68
C ILE A 38 8.11 12.63 10.71
N SER A 39 9.28 12.13 11.10
CA SER A 39 10.18 12.81 12.02
C SER A 39 10.61 14.18 11.50
N ARG A 40 11.01 14.26 10.22
CA ARG A 40 11.43 15.51 9.59
C ARG A 40 10.29 16.52 9.47
N ARG A 41 9.09 16.10 9.05
CA ARG A 41 7.97 17.03 8.76
C ARG A 41 7.18 17.42 10.01
N LEU A 42 7.01 16.51 10.98
CA LEU A 42 6.25 16.74 12.20
C LEU A 42 7.14 17.00 13.43
N GLY A 43 8.43 16.68 13.35
CA GLY A 43 9.40 16.81 14.45
C GLY A 43 9.18 15.81 15.59
N VAL A 44 8.62 14.63 15.27
CA VAL A 44 8.46 13.51 16.19
C VAL A 44 9.70 12.61 16.12
N LYS A 45 10.39 12.39 17.23
CA LYS A 45 11.58 11.55 17.24
C LYS A 45 11.19 10.09 17.48
N PHE A 46 11.40 9.22 16.51
CA PHE A 46 11.20 7.79 16.74
C PHE A 46 12.39 7.17 17.48
N PRO A 47 12.17 6.13 18.31
CA PRO A 47 13.27 5.32 18.84
C PRO A 47 14.13 4.72 17.70
N PRO A 48 15.36 4.25 18.00
CA PRO A 48 16.13 3.46 17.05
C PRO A 48 15.33 2.31 16.44
N GLN A 49 15.64 1.94 15.20
CA GLN A 49 14.88 0.95 14.42
C GLN A 49 14.61 -0.35 15.19
N GLU A 50 15.65 -0.92 15.80
CA GLU A 50 15.62 -2.15 16.60
C GLU A 50 14.62 -2.11 17.77
N LYS A 51 14.21 -0.91 18.19
CA LYS A 51 13.27 -0.65 19.29
C LYS A 51 11.90 -0.17 18.80
N THR A 52 11.72 0.05 17.50
CA THR A 52 10.49 0.60 16.93
C THR A 52 9.63 -0.50 16.30
N TRP A 53 10.23 -1.38 15.50
CA TRP A 53 9.53 -2.47 14.83
C TRP A 53 10.42 -3.71 14.73
N LYS A 54 9.79 -4.88 14.57
CA LYS A 54 10.48 -6.15 14.36
C LYS A 54 9.56 -7.14 13.64
N VAL A 55 10.12 -8.06 12.86
CA VAL A 55 9.39 -9.24 12.39
C VAL A 55 9.56 -10.37 13.41
N ILE A 56 8.45 -10.91 13.90
CA ILE A 56 8.43 -12.04 14.83
C ILE A 56 7.51 -13.10 14.24
N ASP A 57 8.03 -14.31 14.08
CA ASP A 57 7.34 -15.39 13.39
C ASP A 57 6.77 -15.02 12.02
N GLY A 58 7.52 -14.23 11.25
CA GLY A 58 7.08 -13.75 9.94
C GLY A 58 6.08 -12.61 10.01
N TYR A 59 5.57 -12.19 11.17
CA TYR A 59 4.63 -11.08 11.27
C TYR A 59 5.34 -9.79 11.69
N LEU A 60 4.96 -8.67 11.09
CA LEU A 60 5.47 -7.35 11.46
C LEU A 60 4.84 -6.84 12.76
N TYR A 61 5.64 -6.44 13.74
CA TYR A 61 5.20 -5.85 15.00
C TYR A 61 5.78 -4.45 15.19
N PHE A 62 5.04 -3.58 15.87
CA PHE A 62 5.55 -2.33 16.43
C PHE A 62 5.72 -2.43 17.94
N THR A 63 6.58 -1.59 18.50
CA THR A 63 6.73 -1.49 19.96
C THR A 63 5.44 -1.06 20.64
N ASP A 64 5.10 -1.67 21.76
CA ASP A 64 4.00 -1.26 22.64
C ASP A 64 4.26 0.08 23.35
N LYS A 65 5.52 0.56 23.34
CA LYS A 65 5.94 1.84 23.94
C LYS A 65 5.73 3.03 23.02
N TYR A 66 4.86 2.94 22.02
CA TYR A 66 4.52 4.05 21.11
C TYR A 66 4.00 5.28 21.88
N TRP A 67 3.42 5.09 23.07
CA TRP A 67 2.99 6.20 23.94
C TRP A 67 4.12 7.18 24.29
N LYS A 68 5.38 6.72 24.29
CA LYS A 68 6.56 7.57 24.52
C LYS A 68 6.78 8.62 23.44
N LEU A 69 6.21 8.43 22.25
CA LEU A 69 6.22 9.45 21.20
C LEU A 69 5.45 10.72 21.65
N PHE A 70 4.43 10.55 22.49
CA PHE A 70 3.63 11.67 23.00
C PHE A 70 4.25 12.37 24.22
N LEU A 71 5.34 11.85 24.79
CA LEU A 71 6.04 12.50 25.91
C LEU A 71 7.11 13.52 25.48
N GLN A 72 7.31 13.69 24.18
CA GLN A 72 8.39 14.52 23.67
C GLN A 72 7.99 15.99 23.69
N ILE A 73 8.90 16.90 24.06
CA ILE A 73 8.63 18.35 24.04
C ILE A 73 8.16 18.82 22.65
N GLY A 74 8.64 18.18 21.58
CA GLY A 74 8.19 18.46 20.21
C GLY A 74 6.69 18.24 19.96
N ILE A 75 6.00 17.47 20.82
CA ILE A 75 4.56 17.19 20.70
C ILE A 75 3.71 18.44 20.88
N PHE A 76 4.17 19.43 21.66
CA PHE A 76 3.43 20.68 21.85
C PHE A 76 3.35 21.50 20.55
N LEU A 77 4.33 21.33 19.66
CA LEU A 77 4.34 21.96 18.33
C LEU A 77 3.65 21.09 17.27
N LEU A 78 3.26 19.85 17.60
CA LEU A 78 2.69 18.91 16.64
C LEU A 78 1.41 19.47 16.01
N PRO A 79 0.40 19.99 16.75
CA PRO A 79 -0.80 20.53 16.12
C PRO A 79 -0.49 21.64 15.11
N PHE A 80 0.38 22.58 15.50
CA PHE A 80 0.79 23.68 14.63
C PHE A 80 1.46 23.18 13.34
N ARG A 81 2.46 22.30 13.47
CA ARG A 81 3.14 21.72 12.31
C ARG A 81 2.19 20.89 11.45
N PHE A 82 1.30 20.14 12.08
CA PHE A 82 0.30 19.34 11.39
C PHE A 82 -0.61 20.20 10.52
N PHE A 83 -1.18 21.28 11.05
CA PHE A 83 -2.03 22.18 10.26
C PHE A 83 -1.28 22.93 9.17
N GLN A 84 -0.02 23.31 9.41
CA GLN A 84 0.83 23.90 8.37
C GLN A 84 1.12 22.92 7.23
N GLN A 85 1.33 21.64 7.58
CA GLN A 85 1.69 20.61 6.62
C GLN A 85 0.48 20.00 5.90
N LEU A 86 -0.75 20.16 6.41
CA LEU A 86 -1.96 19.64 5.78
C LEU A 86 -2.09 20.10 4.31
N PRO A 87 -2.18 21.39 3.95
CA PRO A 87 -2.28 21.77 2.54
C PRO A 87 -1.05 21.37 1.72
N LYS A 88 0.13 21.40 2.35
CA LYS A 88 1.40 21.07 1.69
C LYS A 88 1.51 19.59 1.34
N ALA A 89 1.13 18.68 2.24
CA ALA A 89 1.24 17.24 2.03
C ALA A 89 0.40 16.78 0.82
N LYS A 90 -0.80 17.34 0.65
CA LYS A 90 -1.61 17.13 -0.54
C LYS A 90 -0.94 17.69 -1.80
N TYR A 91 -0.45 18.93 -1.73
CA TYR A 91 0.20 19.58 -2.85
C TYR A 91 1.43 18.80 -3.33
N ASP A 92 2.35 18.47 -2.41
CA ASP A 92 3.54 17.68 -2.66
C ASP A 92 3.16 16.33 -3.29
N TRP A 93 2.15 15.63 -2.72
CA TRP A 93 1.71 14.33 -3.23
C TRP A 93 1.30 14.39 -4.70
N LEU A 94 0.43 15.34 -5.05
CA LEU A 94 -0.15 15.44 -6.39
C LEU A 94 0.82 16.02 -7.43
N ASN A 95 1.62 17.01 -7.04
CA ASN A 95 2.40 17.82 -7.99
C ASN A 95 3.89 17.45 -8.03
N GLU A 96 4.42 16.83 -6.98
CA GLU A 96 5.85 16.52 -6.89
C GLU A 96 6.09 15.01 -6.79
N VAL A 97 5.54 14.36 -5.77
CA VAL A 97 5.81 12.96 -5.43
C VAL A 97 5.31 12.02 -6.52
N LEU A 98 4.01 12.09 -6.86
CA LEU A 98 3.44 11.19 -7.87
C LEU A 98 4.05 11.38 -9.26
N PRO A 99 4.18 12.62 -9.81
CA PRO A 99 4.79 12.80 -11.12
C PRO A 99 6.26 12.36 -11.16
N SER A 100 7.04 12.66 -10.11
CA SER A 100 8.45 12.24 -10.03
C SER A 100 8.58 10.72 -9.96
N TYR A 101 7.76 10.06 -9.13
CA TYR A 101 7.73 8.61 -9.03
C TYR A 101 7.32 7.95 -10.34
N GLN A 102 6.23 8.42 -10.97
CA GLN A 102 5.75 7.83 -12.23
C GLN A 102 6.80 7.95 -13.33
N LYS A 103 7.45 9.12 -13.46
CA LYS A 103 8.56 9.29 -14.40
C LYS A 103 9.68 8.26 -14.15
N LYS A 104 10.10 8.10 -12.90
CA LYS A 104 11.16 7.14 -12.54
C LYS A 104 10.75 5.70 -12.84
N ILE A 105 9.50 5.31 -12.57
CA ILE A 105 8.97 3.98 -12.90
C ILE A 105 8.91 3.77 -14.42
N ASP A 106 8.46 4.76 -15.18
CA ASP A 106 8.38 4.68 -16.64
C ASP A 106 9.77 4.53 -17.26
N ASP A 107 10.77 5.22 -16.71
CA ASP A 107 12.17 5.07 -17.12
C ASP A 107 12.69 3.66 -16.77
N LEU A 108 12.42 3.15 -15.56
CA LEU A 108 12.81 1.80 -15.15
C LEU A 108 12.15 0.70 -15.99
N ARG A 109 10.89 0.89 -16.42
CA ARG A 109 10.17 -0.06 -17.28
C ARG A 109 10.76 -0.22 -18.68
N LYS A 110 11.44 0.82 -19.18
CA LYS A 110 12.08 0.81 -20.51
C LYS A 110 13.44 0.11 -20.49
N ILE A 111 13.99 -0.18 -19.32
CA ILE A 111 15.28 -0.85 -19.19
C ILE A 111 15.15 -2.30 -19.66
N ASN A 112 16.00 -2.71 -20.58
CA ASN A 112 16.19 -4.13 -20.89
C ASN A 112 17.08 -4.78 -19.82
N LEU A 113 16.45 -5.52 -18.90
CA LEU A 113 17.10 -6.14 -17.75
C LEU A 113 18.08 -7.28 -18.15
N ASP A 114 17.93 -7.87 -19.34
CA ASP A 114 18.78 -8.98 -19.79
C ASP A 114 20.23 -8.53 -20.05
N ASN A 115 20.43 -7.24 -20.34
CA ASN A 115 21.75 -6.66 -20.62
C ASN A 115 22.59 -6.40 -19.35
N TYR A 116 21.99 -6.45 -18.16
CA TYR A 116 22.64 -6.11 -16.91
C TYR A 116 23.35 -7.34 -16.32
N LYS A 117 24.51 -7.18 -15.71
CA LYS A 117 25.21 -8.23 -14.93
C LYS A 117 24.61 -8.37 -13.54
N GLY A 118 24.97 -9.45 -12.82
CA GLY A 118 24.39 -9.76 -11.50
C GLY A 118 24.53 -8.61 -10.50
N LYS A 119 25.72 -8.00 -10.40
CA LYS A 119 25.96 -6.85 -9.53
C LYS A 119 25.14 -5.62 -9.94
N GLU A 120 25.07 -5.33 -11.23
CA GLU A 120 24.31 -4.18 -11.77
C GLU A 120 22.80 -4.35 -11.51
N LEU A 121 22.29 -5.59 -11.60
CA LEU A 121 20.91 -5.91 -11.23
C LEU A 121 20.64 -5.72 -9.74
N ILE A 122 21.59 -6.07 -8.85
CA ILE A 122 21.44 -5.82 -7.41
C ILE A 122 21.44 -4.32 -7.10
N GLU A 123 22.27 -3.54 -7.76
CA GLU A 123 22.27 -2.08 -7.62
C GLU A 123 20.95 -1.48 -8.11
N LEU A 124 20.44 -1.94 -9.26
CA LEU A 124 19.14 -1.54 -9.79
C LEU A 124 17.98 -1.95 -8.87
N LEU A 125 18.05 -3.15 -8.30
CA LEU A 125 17.08 -3.66 -7.30
C LEU A 125 17.02 -2.71 -6.10
N LYS A 126 18.18 -2.37 -5.52
CA LYS A 126 18.27 -1.46 -4.37
C LYS A 126 17.75 -0.05 -4.71
N ASP A 127 18.07 0.49 -5.89
CA ASP A 127 17.53 1.79 -6.34
C ASP A 127 16.00 1.76 -6.52
N THR A 128 15.47 0.66 -7.07
CA THR A 128 14.03 0.47 -7.25
C THR A 128 13.32 0.38 -5.90
N VAL A 129 13.85 -0.42 -4.96
CA VAL A 129 13.33 -0.54 -3.60
C VAL A 129 13.38 0.79 -2.86
N LYS A 130 14.47 1.55 -2.99
CA LYS A 130 14.57 2.90 -2.41
C LYS A 130 13.54 3.85 -2.99
N THR A 131 13.28 3.76 -4.30
CA THR A 131 12.25 4.56 -4.98
C THR A 131 10.85 4.20 -4.47
N GLU A 132 10.54 2.90 -4.33
CA GLU A 132 9.29 2.42 -3.76
C GLU A 132 9.13 2.86 -2.30
N GLY A 133 10.19 2.78 -1.50
CA GLY A 133 10.23 3.24 -0.12
C GLY A 133 9.93 4.73 0.04
N LYS A 134 10.38 5.58 -0.91
CA LYS A 134 10.04 7.01 -0.90
C LYS A 134 8.55 7.24 -1.13
N LEU A 135 7.98 6.55 -2.12
CA LEU A 135 6.54 6.66 -2.40
C LEU A 135 5.73 6.14 -1.21
N MET A 136 6.12 4.99 -0.65
CA MET A 136 5.50 4.39 0.53
C MET A 136 5.54 5.36 1.72
N ALA A 137 6.68 6.01 1.96
CA ALA A 137 6.82 7.00 3.03
C ALA A 137 5.84 8.17 2.87
N GLU A 138 5.80 8.79 1.70
CA GLU A 138 4.88 9.90 1.41
C GLU A 138 3.41 9.43 1.43
N SER A 139 3.15 8.18 1.06
CA SER A 139 1.81 7.58 1.12
C SER A 139 1.35 7.36 2.56
N VAL A 140 2.19 6.79 3.43
CA VAL A 140 1.90 6.66 4.86
C VAL A 140 1.70 8.04 5.48
N TYR A 141 2.56 9.00 5.13
CA TYR A 141 2.45 10.38 5.60
C TYR A 141 1.13 11.05 5.21
N THR A 142 0.67 10.89 3.96
CA THR A 142 -0.64 11.41 3.52
C THR A 142 -1.82 10.67 4.15
N VAL A 143 -1.71 9.37 4.44
CA VAL A 143 -2.73 8.61 5.17
C VAL A 143 -2.94 9.11 6.59
N LEU A 144 -1.88 9.57 7.28
CA LEU A 144 -2.04 10.21 8.59
C LEU A 144 -3.02 11.39 8.50
N TYR A 145 -2.87 12.25 7.49
CA TYR A 145 -3.80 13.36 7.25
C TYR A 145 -5.21 12.90 6.87
N ALA A 146 -5.36 11.81 6.13
CA ALA A 146 -6.66 11.21 5.85
C ALA A 146 -7.37 10.78 7.14
N ILE A 147 -6.67 10.11 8.05
CA ILE A 147 -7.23 9.70 9.35
C ILE A 147 -7.68 10.91 10.16
N PHE A 148 -6.82 11.93 10.30
CA PHE A 148 -7.13 13.12 11.09
C PHE A 148 -8.24 13.98 10.47
N SER A 149 -8.27 14.14 9.14
CA SER A 149 -9.33 14.89 8.46
C SER A 149 -10.68 14.15 8.55
N GLU A 150 -10.68 12.82 8.45
CA GLU A 150 -11.87 12.00 8.68
C GLU A 150 -12.38 12.11 10.13
N ILE A 151 -11.49 12.04 11.12
CA ILE A 151 -11.85 12.25 12.55
C ILE A 151 -12.44 13.65 12.75
N SER A 152 -11.82 14.66 12.15
CA SER A 152 -12.30 16.05 12.24
C SER A 152 -13.69 16.20 11.62
N LEU A 153 -13.94 15.56 10.47
CA LEU A 153 -15.27 15.52 9.84
C LEU A 153 -16.29 14.80 10.73
N LYS A 154 -15.93 13.65 11.31
CA LYS A 154 -16.80 12.91 12.23
C LYS A 154 -17.23 13.77 13.41
N ILE A 155 -16.28 14.46 14.04
CA ILE A 155 -16.55 15.36 15.18
C ILE A 155 -17.43 16.53 14.73
N ALA A 156 -17.07 17.20 13.63
CA ALA A 156 -17.85 18.32 13.10
C ALA A 156 -19.28 17.91 12.73
N TYR A 157 -19.46 16.74 12.12
CA TYR A 157 -20.77 16.18 11.78
C TYR A 157 -21.61 15.93 13.03
N TRP A 158 -21.03 15.25 14.03
CA TRP A 158 -21.71 14.94 15.27
C TRP A 158 -22.15 16.20 16.03
N VAL A 159 -21.25 17.19 16.16
CA VAL A 159 -21.52 18.42 16.92
C VAL A 159 -22.50 19.35 16.20
N LEU A 160 -22.33 19.53 14.88
CA LEU A 160 -23.04 20.57 14.13
C LEU A 160 -24.36 20.09 13.51
N ILE A 161 -24.44 18.85 13.06
CA ILE A 161 -25.61 18.34 12.32
C ILE A 161 -26.63 17.68 13.24
N LYS A 162 -26.17 17.05 14.34
CA LYS A 162 -27.02 16.32 15.31
C LYS A 162 -27.95 15.30 14.64
N ASP A 163 -27.47 14.64 13.59
CA ASP A 163 -28.18 13.55 12.91
C ASP A 163 -28.49 12.41 13.90
N LYS A 164 -29.64 11.76 13.73
CA LYS A 164 -30.04 10.56 14.48
C LYS A 164 -29.00 9.46 14.37
N ASN A 165 -28.34 9.33 13.22
CA ASN A 165 -27.23 8.41 13.04
C ASN A 165 -25.93 9.19 12.75
N PRO A 166 -25.03 9.34 13.74
CA PRO A 166 -23.78 10.08 13.56
C PRO A 166 -22.82 9.40 12.58
N LEU A 167 -23.02 8.12 12.22
CA LEU A 167 -22.21 7.40 11.24
C LEU A 167 -22.51 7.78 9.78
N ASN A 168 -23.61 8.51 9.55
CA ASN A 168 -23.98 8.96 8.20
C ASN A 168 -22.94 9.91 7.57
N TYR A 169 -21.99 10.45 8.35
CA TYR A 169 -20.88 11.24 7.81
C TYR A 169 -20.04 10.48 6.78
N HIS A 170 -19.98 9.14 6.85
CA HIS A 170 -19.26 8.32 5.87
C HIS A 170 -19.83 8.47 4.46
N GLU A 171 -21.13 8.76 4.31
CA GLU A 171 -21.74 9.02 3.00
C GLU A 171 -21.13 10.24 2.31
N LEU A 172 -20.55 11.18 3.07
CA LEU A 172 -19.85 12.34 2.52
C LEU A 172 -18.50 11.98 1.87
N LEU A 173 -17.96 10.78 2.15
CA LEU A 173 -16.62 10.36 1.75
C LEU A 173 -16.60 9.31 0.62
N ILE A 174 -17.78 8.86 0.16
CA ILE A 174 -17.92 7.81 -0.86
C ILE A 174 -18.44 8.36 -2.20
N GLY A 175 -18.44 7.54 -3.24
CA GLY A 175 -18.95 7.93 -4.56
C GLY A 175 -18.03 8.88 -5.33
N TYR A 176 -16.74 8.86 -5.02
CA TYR A 176 -15.70 9.51 -5.84
C TYR A 176 -15.11 8.50 -6.81
N PRO A 177 -14.76 8.91 -8.04
CA PRO A 177 -14.02 8.05 -8.95
C PRO A 177 -12.58 7.88 -8.45
N ASP A 178 -12.11 6.65 -8.37
CA ASP A 178 -10.70 6.34 -8.11
C ASP A 178 -10.15 5.33 -9.15
N ARG A 179 -8.83 5.16 -9.16
CA ARG A 179 -8.14 4.29 -10.12
C ARG A 179 -8.50 2.81 -9.95
N GLY A 180 -8.78 2.36 -8.74
CA GLY A 180 -9.27 1.01 -8.46
C GLY A 180 -10.68 0.80 -9.01
N ILE A 181 -11.59 1.74 -8.80
CA ILE A 181 -12.94 1.74 -9.38
C ILE A 181 -12.88 1.73 -10.91
N LYS A 182 -12.03 2.57 -11.51
CA LYS A 182 -11.84 2.58 -12.99
C LYS A 182 -11.34 1.22 -13.51
N SER A 183 -10.41 0.61 -12.80
CA SER A 183 -9.90 -0.74 -13.11
C SER A 183 -11.00 -1.80 -13.07
N ASP A 184 -11.86 -1.76 -12.04
CA ASP A 184 -13.01 -2.66 -11.84
C ASP A 184 -14.06 -2.50 -12.96
N ILE A 185 -14.43 -1.26 -13.28
CA ILE A 185 -15.37 -0.95 -14.37
C ILE A 185 -14.84 -1.45 -15.70
N ARG A 186 -13.60 -1.13 -16.05
CA ARG A 186 -13.00 -1.56 -17.33
C ARG A 186 -12.95 -3.08 -17.44
N LEU A 187 -12.63 -3.77 -16.35
CA LEU A 187 -12.58 -5.24 -16.35
C LEU A 187 -13.98 -5.86 -16.47
N TRP A 188 -14.99 -5.26 -15.85
CA TRP A 188 -16.39 -5.63 -16.05
C TRP A 188 -16.84 -5.44 -17.50
N GLU A 189 -16.52 -4.29 -18.12
CA GLU A 189 -16.84 -4.02 -19.54
C GLU A 189 -16.21 -5.07 -20.46
N ILE A 190 -14.94 -5.43 -20.24
CA ILE A 190 -14.23 -6.49 -20.99
C ILE A 190 -14.95 -7.85 -20.83
N ALA A 191 -15.48 -8.14 -19.64
CA ALA A 191 -16.21 -9.39 -19.40
C ALA A 191 -17.52 -9.49 -20.19
N GLN A 192 -18.15 -8.35 -20.53
CA GLN A 192 -19.39 -8.30 -21.31
C GLN A 192 -19.17 -8.49 -22.83
N ILE A 193 -17.93 -8.44 -23.31
CA ILE A 193 -17.61 -8.57 -24.73
C ILE A 193 -17.77 -10.02 -25.20
N LYS A 194 -18.63 -10.23 -26.20
CA LYS A 194 -18.90 -11.56 -26.79
C LYS A 194 -17.82 -12.00 -27.77
N ASN A 195 -17.19 -11.06 -28.49
CA ASN A 195 -16.13 -11.37 -29.44
C ASN A 195 -14.83 -11.70 -28.69
N LYS A 196 -14.33 -12.93 -28.82
CA LYS A 196 -13.17 -13.39 -28.06
C LYS A 196 -11.87 -12.65 -28.44
N ILE A 197 -11.68 -12.34 -29.72
CA ILE A 197 -10.48 -11.64 -30.21
C ILE A 197 -10.44 -10.22 -29.65
N GLU A 198 -11.57 -9.51 -29.67
CA GLU A 198 -11.69 -8.18 -29.11
C GLU A 198 -11.51 -8.17 -27.59
N GLN A 199 -12.13 -9.13 -26.89
CA GLN A 199 -11.96 -9.30 -25.45
C GLN A 199 -10.49 -9.52 -25.08
N ASP A 200 -9.78 -10.40 -25.79
CA ASP A 200 -8.38 -10.71 -25.52
C ASP A 200 -7.47 -9.50 -25.77
N LYS A 201 -7.75 -8.71 -26.83
CA LYS A 201 -7.06 -7.45 -27.08
C LYS A 201 -7.24 -6.45 -25.94
N LEU A 202 -8.47 -6.19 -25.52
CA LEU A 202 -8.75 -5.21 -24.46
C LEU A 202 -8.27 -5.69 -23.08
N LEU A 203 -8.27 -7.01 -22.85
CA LEU A 203 -7.66 -7.61 -21.67
C LEU A 203 -6.15 -7.38 -21.66
N HIS A 204 -5.47 -7.51 -22.80
CA HIS A 204 -4.05 -7.21 -22.90
C HIS A 204 -3.75 -5.76 -22.53
N GLU A 205 -4.48 -4.80 -23.10
CA GLU A 205 -4.36 -3.37 -22.77
C GLU A 205 -4.64 -3.10 -21.27
N TRP A 206 -5.61 -3.80 -20.69
CA TRP A 206 -5.89 -3.70 -19.25
C TRP A 206 -4.72 -4.25 -18.41
N LEU A 207 -4.11 -5.36 -18.83
CA LEU A 207 -2.94 -5.94 -18.14
C LEU A 207 -1.70 -5.05 -18.26
N GLU A 208 -1.53 -4.33 -19.36
CA GLU A 208 -0.48 -3.31 -19.47
C GLU A 208 -0.69 -2.17 -18.46
N GLU A 209 -1.93 -1.70 -18.28
CA GLU A 209 -2.26 -0.60 -17.37
C GLU A 209 -2.37 -1.03 -15.88
N TYR A 210 -2.84 -2.24 -15.57
CA TYR A 210 -3.17 -2.67 -14.20
C TYR A 210 -2.48 -3.98 -13.76
N GLY A 211 -1.79 -4.68 -14.65
CA GLY A 211 -1.20 -5.99 -14.39
C GLY A 211 -0.03 -5.99 -13.39
N TYR A 212 0.49 -4.83 -13.02
CA TYR A 212 1.53 -4.70 -11.98
C TYR A 212 0.99 -4.86 -10.56
N ARG A 213 -0.33 -4.78 -10.35
CA ARG A 213 -0.93 -4.82 -9.01
C ARG A 213 -0.71 -6.17 -8.35
N ILE A 214 -0.46 -6.14 -7.05
CA ILE A 214 -0.34 -7.33 -6.18
C ILE A 214 -1.50 -7.31 -5.20
N GLN A 215 -2.04 -8.49 -4.88
CA GLN A 215 -3.19 -8.62 -3.97
C GLN A 215 -2.83 -8.31 -2.51
N ASP A 216 -1.59 -8.58 -2.10
CA ASP A 216 -1.01 -8.21 -0.81
C ASP A 216 0.32 -7.47 -1.04
N LYS A 217 0.91 -6.87 0.00
CA LYS A 217 2.15 -6.10 -0.14
C LYS A 217 3.44 -6.91 -0.17
N ASP A 218 3.39 -8.19 0.20
CA ASP A 218 4.55 -9.05 0.12
C ASP A 218 4.94 -9.31 -1.34
N ILE A 219 6.19 -8.97 -1.67
CA ILE A 219 6.73 -9.16 -3.03
C ILE A 219 6.81 -10.61 -3.48
N SER A 220 6.57 -11.63 -2.64
CA SER A 220 6.52 -13.03 -3.05
C SER A 220 5.26 -13.36 -3.85
N TYR A 221 4.17 -12.61 -3.65
CA TYR A 221 2.92 -12.81 -4.38
C TYR A 221 3.03 -12.35 -5.84
N PRO A 222 2.48 -13.14 -6.79
CA PRO A 222 2.48 -12.76 -8.19
C PRO A 222 1.65 -11.51 -8.44
N THR A 223 2.08 -10.71 -9.41
CA THR A 223 1.25 -9.62 -9.92
C THR A 223 0.09 -10.18 -10.76
N LEU A 224 -0.95 -9.38 -10.99
CA LEU A 224 -2.08 -9.81 -11.84
C LEU A 224 -1.66 -10.17 -13.27
N GLY A 225 -0.64 -9.52 -13.80
CA GLY A 225 -0.03 -9.84 -15.10
C GLY A 225 0.76 -11.15 -15.12
N GLU A 226 1.31 -11.58 -13.98
CA GLU A 226 2.00 -12.87 -13.85
C GLU A 226 1.03 -14.03 -13.60
N ASN A 227 -0.11 -13.76 -12.94
CA ASN A 227 -1.16 -14.74 -12.69
C ASN A 227 -2.46 -14.37 -13.42
N ILE A 228 -2.44 -14.50 -14.75
CA ILE A 228 -3.58 -14.19 -15.61
C ILE A 228 -4.82 -15.04 -15.30
N GLU A 229 -4.66 -16.24 -14.73
CA GLU A 229 -5.79 -17.11 -14.37
C GLU A 229 -6.69 -16.49 -13.30
N THR A 230 -6.11 -15.75 -12.35
CA THR A 230 -6.90 -14.95 -11.39
C THR A 230 -7.75 -13.91 -12.12
N VAL A 231 -7.18 -13.23 -13.12
CA VAL A 231 -7.91 -12.23 -13.91
C VAL A 231 -9.01 -12.88 -14.75
N LYS A 232 -8.75 -14.06 -15.35
CA LYS A 232 -9.78 -14.84 -16.07
C LYS A 232 -10.91 -15.29 -15.16
N THR A 233 -10.61 -15.67 -13.93
CA THR A 233 -11.63 -16.02 -12.93
C THR A 233 -12.50 -14.81 -12.61
N LEU A 234 -11.89 -13.63 -12.40
CA LEU A 234 -12.64 -12.38 -12.20
C LEU A 234 -13.52 -12.02 -13.40
N LEU A 235 -13.01 -12.14 -14.63
CA LEU A 235 -13.81 -11.95 -15.84
C LEU A 235 -15.03 -12.88 -15.87
N ASN A 236 -14.88 -14.13 -15.45
CA ASN A 236 -16.00 -15.05 -15.41
C ASN A 236 -17.06 -14.64 -14.38
N ILE A 237 -16.62 -14.20 -13.19
CA ILE A 237 -17.52 -13.67 -12.15
C ILE A 237 -18.27 -12.43 -12.66
N TYR A 238 -17.62 -11.55 -13.42
CA TYR A 238 -18.24 -10.31 -13.89
C TYR A 238 -19.34 -10.49 -14.93
N LYS A 239 -19.38 -11.61 -15.65
CA LYS A 239 -20.46 -11.89 -16.63
C LYS A 239 -21.84 -11.82 -15.99
N ASP A 240 -21.95 -12.35 -14.77
CA ASP A 240 -23.22 -12.43 -14.03
C ASP A 240 -23.33 -11.36 -12.93
N SER A 241 -22.34 -10.47 -12.80
CA SER A 241 -22.30 -9.44 -11.77
C SER A 241 -22.97 -8.13 -12.22
N PRO A 242 -23.64 -7.40 -11.32
CA PRO A 242 -24.14 -6.06 -11.59
C PRO A 242 -23.03 -5.09 -12.00
N ASN A 243 -23.36 -4.14 -12.88
CA ASN A 243 -22.42 -3.13 -13.35
C ASN A 243 -21.84 -2.32 -12.16
N PRO A 244 -20.50 -2.34 -11.94
CA PRO A 244 -19.85 -1.57 -10.88
C PRO A 244 -20.13 -0.06 -10.98
N GLN A 245 -20.33 0.48 -12.19
CA GLN A 245 -20.65 1.89 -12.41
C GLN A 245 -21.97 2.29 -11.70
N GLU A 246 -22.94 1.39 -11.61
CA GLU A 246 -24.20 1.67 -10.90
C GLU A 246 -23.97 1.79 -9.39
N ARG A 247 -23.07 0.99 -8.81
CA ARG A 247 -22.69 1.15 -7.38
C ARG A 247 -22.05 2.50 -7.11
N VAL A 248 -21.22 2.99 -8.05
CA VAL A 248 -20.59 4.32 -7.96
C VAL A 248 -21.66 5.42 -8.02
N LYS A 249 -22.58 5.35 -8.99
CA LYS A 249 -23.70 6.29 -9.11
C LYS A 249 -24.56 6.32 -7.86
N ILE A 250 -24.96 5.16 -7.32
CA ILE A 250 -25.73 5.06 -6.07
C ILE A 250 -24.98 5.74 -4.92
N SER A 251 -23.68 5.48 -4.78
CA SER A 251 -22.85 6.09 -3.73
C SER A 251 -22.74 7.60 -3.90
N GLN A 252 -22.62 8.09 -5.14
CA GLN A 252 -22.62 9.51 -5.46
C GLN A 252 -23.96 10.17 -5.12
N THR A 253 -25.09 9.57 -5.48
CA THR A 253 -26.42 10.09 -5.14
C THR A 253 -26.62 10.16 -3.63
N ARG A 254 -26.16 9.15 -2.87
CA ARG A 254 -26.18 9.17 -1.40
C ARG A 254 -25.34 10.31 -0.84
N ARG A 255 -24.12 10.51 -1.36
CA ARG A 255 -23.26 11.64 -1.00
C ARG A 255 -23.96 12.98 -1.24
N GLU A 256 -24.52 13.20 -2.43
CA GLU A 256 -25.18 14.45 -2.81
C GLU A 256 -26.44 14.71 -1.96
N ALA A 257 -27.22 13.66 -1.66
CA ALA A 257 -28.35 13.77 -0.74
C ALA A 257 -27.88 14.14 0.67
N ARG A 258 -26.78 13.54 1.15
CA ARG A 258 -26.19 13.85 2.45
C ARG A 258 -25.65 15.27 2.51
N GLU A 259 -25.01 15.75 1.44
CA GLU A 259 -24.52 17.12 1.34
C GLU A 259 -25.65 18.15 1.40
N ARG A 260 -26.80 17.87 0.77
CA ARG A 260 -28.02 18.69 0.90
C ARG A 260 -28.55 18.70 2.32
N TYR A 261 -28.71 17.52 2.93
CA TYR A 261 -29.17 17.39 4.31
C TYR A 261 -28.28 18.17 5.29
N VAL A 262 -26.96 18.05 5.15
CA VAL A 262 -25.99 18.81 5.94
C VAL A 262 -26.20 20.31 5.78
N LYS A 263 -26.34 20.79 4.54
CA LYS A 263 -26.52 22.22 4.26
C LYS A 263 -27.80 22.78 4.89
N GLU A 264 -28.89 22.03 4.85
CA GLU A 264 -30.18 22.41 5.43
C GLU A 264 -30.17 22.47 6.97
N ASN A 265 -29.24 21.77 7.62
CA ASN A 265 -29.15 21.68 9.09
C ASN A 265 -28.01 22.52 9.69
N LEU A 266 -27.21 23.20 8.88
CA LEU A 266 -26.11 24.05 9.34
C LEU A 266 -26.54 25.51 9.56
N LEU A 267 -25.98 26.13 10.59
CA LEU A 267 -26.05 27.60 10.75
C LEU A 267 -25.07 28.26 9.78
N PRO A 268 -25.35 29.47 9.24
CA PRO A 268 -24.53 30.11 8.21
C PRO A 268 -23.04 30.24 8.57
N PHE A 269 -22.70 30.59 9.82
CA PHE A 269 -21.30 30.72 10.24
C PHE A 269 -20.59 29.36 10.37
N THR A 270 -21.33 28.30 10.71
CA THR A 270 -20.80 26.93 10.81
C THR A 270 -20.64 26.27 9.45
N GLU A 271 -21.37 26.73 8.43
CA GLU A 271 -21.30 26.21 7.06
C GLU A 271 -19.89 26.36 6.47
N PHE A 272 -19.25 27.52 6.69
CA PHE A 272 -17.88 27.76 6.21
C PHE A 272 -16.88 26.77 6.82
N ILE A 273 -16.91 26.59 8.15
CA ILE A 273 -16.01 25.70 8.88
C ILE A 273 -16.24 24.24 8.45
N PHE A 274 -17.50 23.81 8.44
CA PHE A 274 -17.87 22.46 8.03
C PHE A 274 -17.44 22.17 6.60
N THR A 275 -17.65 23.11 5.68
CA THR A 275 -17.25 22.98 4.27
C THR A 275 -15.75 22.80 4.11
N LYS A 276 -14.94 23.54 4.88
CA LYS A 276 -13.47 23.37 4.88
C LYS A 276 -13.03 22.01 5.40
N ILE A 277 -13.61 21.55 6.51
CA ILE A 277 -13.32 20.24 7.09
C ILE A 277 -13.74 19.12 6.14
N LYS A 278 -14.97 19.19 5.61
CA LYS A 278 -15.51 18.23 4.64
C LYS A 278 -14.63 18.16 3.39
N GLY A 279 -14.28 19.31 2.81
CA GLY A 279 -13.44 19.37 1.61
C GLY A 279 -12.08 18.70 1.85
N SER A 280 -11.42 19.00 2.97
CA SER A 280 -10.16 18.33 3.32
C SER A 280 -10.31 16.81 3.47
N ALA A 281 -11.34 16.34 4.19
CA ALA A 281 -11.59 14.92 4.37
C ALA A 281 -11.90 14.20 3.05
N GLN A 282 -12.69 14.81 2.16
CA GLN A 282 -13.01 14.27 0.83
C GLN A 282 -11.78 14.17 -0.07
N GLU A 283 -10.90 15.17 -0.04
CA GLU A 283 -9.67 15.18 -0.83
C GLU A 283 -8.68 14.11 -0.34
N TYR A 284 -8.49 13.99 0.98
CA TYR A 284 -7.59 13.00 1.54
C TYR A 284 -8.14 11.57 1.47
N ALA A 285 -9.45 11.38 1.54
CA ALA A 285 -10.08 10.08 1.29
C ALA A 285 -9.78 9.60 -0.14
N GLN A 286 -9.86 10.49 -1.14
CA GLN A 286 -9.50 10.16 -2.52
C GLN A 286 -8.01 9.80 -2.68
N ILE A 287 -7.11 10.53 -2.00
CA ILE A 287 -5.68 10.18 -1.97
C ILE A 287 -5.48 8.80 -1.33
N ARG A 288 -6.10 8.55 -0.16
CA ARG A 288 -6.00 7.26 0.54
C ARG A 288 -6.44 6.10 -0.34
N ASN A 289 -7.57 6.24 -1.03
CA ASN A 289 -8.16 5.17 -1.83
C ASN A 289 -7.40 4.95 -3.14
N SER A 290 -6.82 6.01 -3.73
CA SER A 290 -6.05 5.90 -4.98
C SER A 290 -4.60 5.46 -4.77
N ARG A 291 -4.01 5.66 -3.59
CA ARG A 291 -2.60 5.33 -3.32
C ARG A 291 -2.19 3.90 -3.69
N PRO A 292 -3.00 2.82 -3.52
CA PRO A 292 -2.53 1.47 -3.79
C PRO A 292 -2.23 1.24 -5.28
N TYR A 293 -2.87 2.01 -6.16
CA TYR A 293 -2.62 1.98 -7.60
C TYR A 293 -1.18 2.41 -7.95
N TYR A 294 -0.57 3.30 -7.18
CA TYR A 294 0.72 3.85 -7.57
C TYR A 294 1.93 2.95 -7.23
N TYR A 295 1.76 1.85 -6.49
CA TYR A 295 2.85 0.92 -6.15
C TYR A 295 3.23 0.00 -7.34
N GLN A 296 3.87 0.59 -8.33
CA GLN A 296 4.27 -0.08 -9.58
C GLN A 296 5.68 -0.69 -9.49
N GLY A 297 6.52 -0.20 -8.56
CA GLY A 297 7.89 -0.65 -8.39
C GLY A 297 7.99 -2.11 -7.99
N ASN A 298 7.01 -2.63 -7.24
CA ASN A 298 6.97 -4.04 -6.85
C ASN A 298 7.04 -5.01 -8.03
N GLN A 299 6.40 -4.69 -9.17
CA GLN A 299 6.50 -5.52 -10.38
C GLN A 299 7.92 -5.55 -10.93
N ILE A 300 8.61 -4.40 -10.92
CA ILE A 300 9.99 -4.28 -11.43
C ILE A 300 10.95 -5.02 -10.50
N ILE A 301 10.80 -4.85 -9.20
CA ILE A 301 11.54 -5.58 -8.15
C ILE A 301 11.41 -7.08 -8.36
N ARG A 302 10.17 -7.58 -8.54
CA ARG A 302 9.91 -9.00 -8.81
C ARG A 302 10.59 -9.48 -10.08
N LYS A 303 10.48 -8.73 -11.18
CA LYS A 303 11.16 -9.08 -12.45
C LYS A 303 12.68 -9.18 -12.27
N ILE A 304 13.31 -8.22 -11.59
CA ILE A 304 14.74 -8.25 -11.31
C ILE A 304 15.12 -9.48 -10.48
N LEU A 305 14.36 -9.78 -9.42
CA LEU A 305 14.59 -10.96 -8.59
C LEU A 305 14.47 -12.25 -9.41
N LEU A 306 13.42 -12.42 -10.21
CA LEU A 306 13.25 -13.63 -11.02
C LEU A 306 14.38 -13.82 -12.06
N ILE A 307 14.91 -12.73 -12.63
CA ILE A 307 16.10 -12.79 -13.51
C ILE A 307 17.34 -13.20 -12.72
N LEU A 308 17.54 -12.65 -11.52
CA LEU A 308 18.64 -13.05 -10.64
C LEU A 308 18.54 -14.52 -10.23
N ALA A 309 17.33 -15.03 -9.98
CA ALA A 309 17.08 -16.43 -9.67
C ALA A 309 17.55 -17.36 -10.80
N GLY A 310 17.30 -16.97 -12.07
CA GLY A 310 17.79 -17.70 -13.24
C GLY A 310 19.31 -17.74 -13.40
N ARG A 311 20.04 -16.85 -12.70
CA ARG A 311 21.51 -16.80 -12.70
C ARG A 311 22.14 -17.61 -11.59
N ILE A 312 21.36 -18.01 -10.59
CA ILE A 312 21.83 -18.85 -9.49
C ILE A 312 21.66 -20.29 -9.92
N PRO A 313 22.76 -21.05 -10.07
CA PRO A 313 22.65 -22.43 -10.50
C PRO A 313 21.88 -23.23 -9.46
N LYS A 314 20.94 -24.05 -9.94
CA LYS A 314 20.28 -25.11 -9.17
C LYS A 314 19.11 -24.69 -8.26
N PHE A 315 18.42 -23.57 -8.37
CA PHE A 315 17.10 -23.50 -7.68
C PHE A 315 16.12 -24.55 -8.22
N ASN A 316 15.18 -25.00 -7.37
CA ASN A 316 14.15 -25.92 -7.83
C ASN A 316 13.13 -25.15 -8.68
N GLU A 317 12.82 -23.93 -8.26
CA GLU A 317 11.94 -23.00 -8.97
C GLU A 317 12.48 -21.57 -8.88
N PRO A 318 12.31 -20.71 -9.91
CA PRO A 318 12.73 -19.31 -9.82
C PRO A 318 12.12 -18.55 -8.63
N LYS A 319 10.94 -18.96 -8.17
CA LYS A 319 10.24 -18.36 -7.02
C LYS A 319 10.88 -18.70 -5.67
N ASP A 320 11.82 -19.63 -5.62
CA ASP A 320 12.61 -19.94 -4.41
C ASP A 320 13.34 -18.69 -3.88
N ILE A 321 13.69 -17.75 -4.76
CA ILE A 321 14.40 -16.52 -4.39
C ILE A 321 13.66 -15.65 -3.37
N PHE A 322 12.32 -15.69 -3.32
CA PHE A 322 11.55 -14.90 -2.37
C PHE A 322 11.70 -15.39 -0.91
N PHE A 323 12.22 -16.61 -0.73
CA PHE A 323 12.47 -17.23 0.57
C PHE A 323 13.94 -17.16 1.00
N LEU A 324 14.75 -16.40 0.27
CA LEU A 324 16.09 -16.00 0.68
C LEU A 324 16.05 -14.65 1.40
N TYR A 325 16.96 -14.48 2.34
CA TYR A 325 17.33 -13.16 2.82
C TYR A 325 18.23 -12.45 1.79
N LEU A 326 18.28 -11.12 1.84
CA LEU A 326 19.05 -10.32 0.87
C LEU A 326 20.56 -10.66 0.88
N ASP A 327 21.14 -10.89 2.04
CA ASP A 327 22.53 -11.29 2.20
C ASP A 327 22.80 -12.68 1.62
N GLU A 328 21.88 -13.63 1.82
CA GLU A 328 21.96 -14.97 1.22
C GLU A 328 21.86 -14.92 -0.31
N LEU A 329 21.05 -14.02 -0.87
CA LEU A 329 21.00 -13.78 -2.31
C LEU A 329 22.36 -13.30 -2.84
N GLU A 330 23.00 -12.34 -2.16
CA GLU A 330 24.33 -11.86 -2.54
C GLU A 330 25.39 -12.97 -2.44
N ILE A 331 25.33 -13.80 -1.39
CA ILE A 331 26.21 -14.98 -1.24
C ILE A 331 25.99 -15.99 -2.38
N ALA A 332 24.73 -16.29 -2.70
CA ALA A 332 24.37 -17.25 -3.75
C ALA A 332 24.86 -16.78 -5.13
N LEU A 333 24.74 -15.49 -5.44
CA LEU A 333 25.23 -14.91 -6.69
C LEU A 333 26.76 -14.94 -6.82
N ASN A 334 27.47 -14.95 -5.68
CA ASN A 334 28.93 -15.05 -5.62
C ASN A 334 29.44 -16.49 -5.55
N GLY A 335 28.58 -17.50 -5.75
CA GLY A 335 28.97 -18.91 -5.77
C GLY A 335 29.11 -19.56 -4.40
N GLY A 336 28.48 -19.00 -3.36
CA GLY A 336 28.42 -19.61 -2.03
C GLY A 336 27.68 -20.96 -2.01
N GLU A 337 27.59 -21.59 -0.83
CA GLU A 337 27.02 -22.96 -0.67
C GLU A 337 25.50 -23.04 -0.95
N VAL A 338 25.12 -23.12 -2.23
CA VAL A 338 23.72 -23.20 -2.67
C VAL A 338 22.98 -24.41 -2.08
N LYS A 339 23.66 -25.53 -1.79
CA LYS A 339 23.02 -26.73 -1.26
C LYS A 339 22.34 -26.47 0.09
N LYS A 340 23.04 -25.80 1.01
CA LYS A 340 22.51 -25.47 2.34
C LYS A 340 21.33 -24.49 2.22
N LEU A 341 21.43 -23.51 1.32
CA LEU A 341 20.34 -22.56 1.06
C LEU A 341 19.06 -23.25 0.59
N LYS A 342 19.14 -24.27 -0.26
CA LYS A 342 17.95 -25.03 -0.69
C LYS A 342 17.19 -25.67 0.47
N GLU A 343 17.92 -26.33 1.35
CA GLU A 343 17.33 -27.00 2.52
C GLU A 343 16.61 -25.99 3.41
N GLU A 344 17.22 -24.81 3.60
CA GLU A 344 16.61 -23.70 4.34
C GLU A 344 15.40 -23.09 3.62
N ILE A 345 15.44 -22.91 2.30
CA ILE A 345 14.30 -22.43 1.51
C ILE A 345 13.09 -23.36 1.69
N VAL A 346 13.29 -24.69 1.60
CA VAL A 346 12.20 -25.66 1.79
C VAL A 346 11.60 -25.54 3.18
N LYS A 347 12.43 -25.47 4.23
CA LYS A 347 11.97 -25.27 5.61
C LYS A 347 11.17 -23.97 5.76
N ARG A 348 11.66 -22.87 5.18
CA ARG A 348 10.99 -21.56 5.24
C ARG A 348 9.67 -21.53 4.51
N LYS A 349 9.56 -22.18 3.35
CA LYS A 349 8.29 -22.34 2.63
C LYS A 349 7.26 -23.08 3.48
N ILE A 350 7.63 -24.24 4.04
CA ILE A 350 6.75 -25.02 4.92
C ILE A 350 6.30 -24.19 6.12
N LEU A 351 7.23 -23.47 6.75
CA LEU A 351 6.93 -22.61 7.89
C LEU A 351 6.03 -21.42 7.51
N TYR A 352 6.25 -20.81 6.35
CA TYR A 352 5.44 -19.72 5.83
C TYR A 352 4.01 -20.16 5.55
N GLU A 353 3.82 -21.31 4.88
CA GLU A 353 2.49 -21.90 4.64
C GLU A 353 1.77 -22.26 5.94
N LYS A 354 2.51 -22.83 6.91
CA LYS A 354 1.96 -23.09 8.24
C LYS A 354 1.49 -21.79 8.91
N ARG A 355 2.28 -20.71 8.83
CA ARG A 355 1.90 -19.42 9.42
C ARG A 355 0.72 -18.77 8.70
N LEU A 356 0.56 -18.96 7.39
CA LEU A 356 -0.60 -18.43 6.67
C LEU A 356 -1.94 -18.94 7.21
N SER A 357 -1.98 -20.13 7.83
CA SER A 357 -3.17 -20.70 8.45
C SER A 357 -3.31 -20.41 9.95
N GLU A 358 -2.30 -19.81 10.58
CA GLU A 358 -2.27 -19.47 12.00
C GLU A 358 -2.63 -17.99 12.22
N GLU A 359 -3.35 -17.71 13.31
CA GLU A 359 -3.50 -16.32 13.76
C GLU A 359 -2.22 -15.82 14.41
N PRO A 360 -1.80 -14.56 14.17
CA PRO A 360 -0.62 -14.00 14.81
C PRO A 360 -0.80 -13.95 16.33
N GLN A 361 0.15 -14.52 17.08
CA GLN A 361 0.07 -14.55 18.52
C GLN A 361 0.32 -13.17 19.15
N LEU A 362 -0.48 -12.79 20.15
CA LEU A 362 -0.21 -11.62 20.97
C LEU A 362 0.98 -11.91 21.91
N ILE A 363 2.13 -11.30 21.61
CA ILE A 363 3.33 -11.42 22.44
C ILE A 363 3.23 -10.49 23.64
N LYS A 364 2.63 -10.97 24.72
CA LYS A 364 2.79 -10.38 26.05
C LYS A 364 4.14 -10.87 26.58
N ASN A 365 5.05 -9.95 26.91
CA ASN A 365 6.23 -10.39 27.67
C ASN A 365 5.82 -10.59 29.12
N GLU A 366 6.28 -11.71 29.68
CA GLU A 366 6.50 -11.89 31.11
C GLU A 366 7.51 -10.87 31.66
#